data_AF-A0A7S2XCL1-F1
#
_entry.id   AF-A0A7S2XCL1-F1
#
_cell.length_a   1.000
_cell.length_b   1.000
_cell.length_c   1.000
_cell.angle_alpha   90.00
_cell.angle_beta   90.00
_cell.angle_gamma   90.00
#
_symmetry.space_group_name_H-M   'P 1'
#
loop_
_entity.id
_entity.type
_entity.pdbx_description
1 polymer ?
#
loop_
_entity_poly.entity_id
_entity_poly.type
_entity_poly.pdbx_seq_one_letter_code
_entity_poly.pdbx_strand_id
1 'polypeptide(L)'
;QTKMKLYFVLDFCPGGELFFHLGRAGRFPESRAKFYAAQITLALQYLHDLGIVYRDLKPENVLLDGDGNVALTDFGLSKEGINDNVSAHSFCGTPEYLAPEILTRAGHGRAADWWSLGALLYEMLTGMPPF
;
A
#
# COMPACT_ATOMS: atom_id res chain seq x y z
N GLN A 1 -9.97 -23.47 -10.37
CA GLN A 1 -10.66 -22.51 -11.27
C GLN A 1 -11.86 -23.21 -11.90
N THR A 2 -13.02 -22.55 -12.01
CA THR A 2 -14.20 -23.12 -12.68
C THR A 2 -14.58 -22.25 -13.89
N LYS A 3 -15.51 -22.69 -14.73
CA LYS A 3 -16.00 -21.93 -15.89
C LYS A 3 -16.52 -20.53 -15.53
N MET A 4 -16.96 -20.32 -14.29
CA MET A 4 -17.61 -19.07 -13.85
C MET A 4 -16.87 -18.36 -12.72
N LYS A 5 -15.86 -18.98 -12.11
CA LYS A 5 -15.22 -18.47 -10.89
C LYS A 5 -13.71 -18.63 -10.93
N LEU A 6 -13.03 -17.52 -10.64
CA LEU A 6 -11.62 -17.48 -10.31
C LEU A 6 -11.47 -17.71 -8.80
N TYR A 7 -10.46 -18.49 -8.41
CA TYR A 7 -10.14 -18.74 -7.01
C TYR A 7 -8.66 -18.45 -6.81
N PHE A 8 -8.36 -17.66 -5.79
CA PHE A 8 -7.00 -17.40 -5.31
C PHE A 8 -6.83 -18.14 -3.98
N VAL A 9 -5.88 -19.06 -3.92
CA VAL A 9 -5.46 -19.70 -2.67
C VAL A 9 -4.18 -19.01 -2.27
N LEU A 10 -4.25 -18.22 -1.20
CA LEU A 10 -3.18 -17.37 -0.70
C LEU A 10 -2.85 -17.75 0.74
N ASP A 11 -1.69 -17.34 1.20
CA ASP A 11 -1.30 -17.51 2.60
C ASP A 11 -2.23 -16.73 3.52
N PHE A 12 -2.62 -17.35 4.63
CA PHE A 12 -3.45 -16.71 5.64
C PHE A 12 -2.59 -15.86 6.57
N CYS A 13 -2.94 -14.58 6.70
CA CYS A 13 -2.29 -13.64 7.62
C CYS A 13 -3.13 -13.48 8.89
N PRO A 14 -2.84 -14.24 9.98
CA PRO A 14 -3.69 -14.25 11.18
C PRO A 14 -3.65 -12.95 12.00
N GLY A 15 -2.64 -12.10 11.79
CA GLY A 15 -2.53 -10.80 12.45
C GLY A 15 -3.53 -9.76 11.93
N GLY A 16 -4.21 -10.02 10.81
CA GLY A 16 -5.24 -9.16 10.25
C GLY A 16 -4.72 -7.84 9.70
N GLU A 17 -5.63 -6.90 9.44
CA GLU A 17 -5.32 -5.62 8.81
C GLU A 17 -4.66 -4.63 9.78
N LEU A 18 -3.67 -3.90 9.30
CA LEU A 18 -3.04 -2.80 10.03
C LEU A 18 -4.07 -1.73 10.43
N PHE A 19 -5.08 -1.51 9.58
CA PHE A 19 -6.23 -0.62 9.85
C PHE A 19 -6.86 -0.88 11.22
N PHE A 20 -7.18 -2.15 11.52
CA PHE A 20 -7.79 -2.53 12.79
C PHE A 20 -6.88 -2.20 13.99
N HIS A 21 -5.59 -2.47 13.86
CA HIS A 21 -4.61 -2.17 14.91
C HIS A 21 -4.44 -0.68 15.14
N LEU A 22 -4.42 0.11 14.06
CA LEU A 22 -4.29 1.56 14.13
C LEU A 22 -5.53 2.19 14.75
N GLY A 23 -6.73 1.80 14.31
CA GLY A 23 -7.99 2.29 14.88
C GLY A 23 -8.14 1.97 16.37
N ARG A 24 -7.66 0.82 16.84
CA ARG A 24 -7.66 0.49 18.27
C ARG A 24 -6.62 1.24 19.09
N ALA A 25 -5.45 1.52 18.50
CA ALA A 25 -4.38 2.25 19.17
C ALA A 25 -4.60 3.78 19.14
N GLY A 26 -5.43 4.27 18.21
CA GLY A 26 -5.54 5.68 17.86
C GLY A 26 -4.35 6.14 17.03
N ARG A 27 -3.12 5.92 17.53
CA ARG A 27 -1.86 6.14 16.80
C ARG A 27 -0.79 5.17 17.30
N PHE A 28 0.25 4.96 16.50
CA PHE A 28 1.40 4.16 16.88
C PHE A 28 2.55 4.99 17.44
N PRO A 29 3.33 4.43 18.39
CA PRO A 29 4.63 4.96 18.73
C PRO A 29 5.55 4.96 17.51
N GLU A 30 6.49 5.92 17.45
CA GLU A 30 7.41 6.06 16.33
C GLU A 30 8.21 4.78 16.03
N SER A 31 8.62 4.03 17.05
CA SER A 31 9.33 2.76 16.88
C SER A 31 8.52 1.72 16.11
N ARG A 32 7.21 1.63 16.37
CA ARG A 32 6.30 0.70 15.70
C ARG A 32 5.99 1.17 14.27
N ALA A 33 5.72 2.46 14.08
CA ALA A 33 5.50 3.03 12.75
C ALA A 33 6.74 2.86 11.86
N LYS A 34 7.94 3.06 12.41
CA LYS A 34 9.23 2.87 11.74
C LYS A 34 9.45 1.42 11.32
N PHE A 35 9.09 0.45 12.17
CA PHE A 35 9.19 -0.96 11.86
C PHE A 35 8.31 -1.34 10.65
N TYR A 36 7.03 -0.97 10.67
CA TYR A 36 6.13 -1.27 9.55
C TYR A 36 6.51 -0.51 8.28
N ALA A 37 6.84 0.78 8.38
CA ALA A 37 7.28 1.57 7.24
C ALA A 37 8.54 1.00 6.57
N ALA A 38 9.48 0.47 7.35
CA ALA A 38 10.67 -0.20 6.81
C ALA A 38 10.31 -1.46 6.01
N GLN A 39 9.41 -2.32 6.53
CA GLN A 39 9.00 -3.53 5.81
C GLN A 39 8.18 -3.20 4.55
N ILE A 40 7.28 -2.21 4.62
CA ILE A 40 6.54 -1.73 3.45
C ILE A 40 7.50 -1.16 2.39
N THR A 41 8.52 -0.41 2.81
CA THR A 41 9.56 0.11 1.91
C THR A 41 10.27 -1.01 1.16
N LEU A 42 10.65 -2.09 1.86
CA LEU A 42 11.30 -3.26 1.24
C LEU A 42 10.36 -3.94 0.23
N ALA A 43 9.08 -4.10 0.57
CA ALA A 43 8.09 -4.68 -0.34
C ALA A 43 7.89 -3.81 -1.60
N LEU A 44 7.74 -2.49 -1.44
CA LEU A 44 7.61 -1.56 -2.57
C LEU A 44 8.86 -1.54 -3.45
N GLN A 45 10.04 -1.50 -2.84
CA GLN A 45 11.30 -1.55 -3.57
C GLN A 45 11.38 -2.82 -4.44
N TYR A 46 11.05 -3.97 -3.86
CA TYR A 46 11.02 -5.23 -4.60
C TYR A 46 10.05 -5.19 -5.80
N LEU A 47 8.84 -4.64 -5.63
CA LEU A 47 7.89 -4.47 -6.73
C LEU A 47 8.45 -3.52 -7.81
N HIS A 48 9.05 -2.41 -7.40
CA HIS A 48 9.62 -1.41 -8.31
C HIS A 48 10.79 -1.97 -9.11
N ASP A 49 11.61 -2.85 -8.52
CA ASP A 49 12.70 -3.54 -9.21
C ASP A 49 12.17 -4.51 -10.29
N LEU A 50 10.96 -5.04 -10.12
CA LEU A 50 10.23 -5.81 -11.13
C LEU A 50 9.47 -4.94 -12.15
N GLY A 51 9.54 -3.61 -12.04
CA GLY A 51 8.79 -2.69 -12.89
C GLY A 51 7.28 -2.67 -12.58
N ILE A 52 6.90 -3.00 -11.35
CA ILE A 52 5.51 -3.00 -10.87
C ILE A 52 5.30 -1.81 -9.95
N VAL A 53 4.23 -1.04 -10.17
CA VAL A 53 3.76 0.03 -9.26
C VAL A 53 2.50 -0.47 -8.57
N TYR A 54 2.44 -0.34 -7.24
CA TYR A 54 1.38 -0.95 -6.42
C TYR A 54 0.06 -0.16 -6.45
N ARG A 55 0.13 1.16 -6.28
CA ARG A 55 -0.93 2.17 -6.46
C ARG A 55 -2.14 2.15 -5.51
N ASP A 56 -2.19 1.25 -4.53
CA ASP A 56 -3.28 1.23 -3.54
C ASP A 56 -2.77 0.95 -2.12
N LEU A 57 -1.69 1.63 -1.72
CA LEU A 57 -1.17 1.52 -0.35
C LEU A 57 -2.05 2.29 0.63
N LYS A 58 -2.63 1.54 1.58
CA LYS A 58 -3.49 2.00 2.67
C LYS A 58 -3.48 0.96 3.80
N PRO A 59 -3.91 1.31 5.04
CA PRO A 59 -3.87 0.40 6.18
C PRO A 59 -4.64 -0.92 5.98
N GLU A 60 -5.72 -0.91 5.20
CA GLU A 60 -6.56 -2.08 4.91
C GLU A 60 -5.83 -3.10 4.02
N ASN A 61 -4.93 -2.62 3.17
CA ASN A 61 -4.15 -3.46 2.27
C ASN A 61 -2.80 -3.91 2.85
N VAL A 62 -2.53 -3.57 4.12
CA VAL A 62 -1.37 -4.04 4.86
C VAL A 62 -1.84 -5.04 5.91
N LEU A 63 -1.52 -6.31 5.70
CA LEU A 63 -1.81 -7.39 6.65
C LEU A 63 -0.61 -7.67 7.55
N LEU A 64 -0.88 -8.28 8.70
CA LEU A 64 0.14 -8.81 9.60
C LEU A 64 0.12 -10.33 9.61
N ASP A 65 1.28 -10.95 9.44
CA ASP A 65 1.44 -12.41 9.56
C ASP A 65 1.39 -12.89 11.03
N GLY A 66 1.68 -14.18 11.27
CA GLY A 66 1.67 -14.78 12.61
C GLY A 66 2.76 -14.24 13.55
N ASP A 67 3.82 -13.67 13.00
CA ASP A 67 4.95 -13.09 13.73
C ASP A 67 4.83 -11.56 13.85
N GLY A 68 3.81 -10.96 13.21
CA GLY A 68 3.55 -9.53 13.20
C GLY A 68 4.30 -8.75 12.12
N ASN A 69 4.82 -9.42 11.08
CA ASN A 69 5.42 -8.78 9.92
C ASN A 69 4.37 -8.38 8.88
N VAL A 70 4.70 -7.37 8.10
CA VAL A 70 3.89 -6.82 7.00
C VAL A 70 3.81 -7.80 5.84
N ALA A 71 2.59 -7.99 5.35
CA ALA A 71 2.30 -8.57 4.05
C ALA A 71 1.37 -7.62 3.28
N LEU A 72 1.79 -7.18 2.08
CA LEU A 72 0.91 -6.42 1.19
C LEU A 72 -0.10 -7.37 0.55
N THR A 73 -1.36 -6.96 0.49
CA THR A 73 -2.46 -7.70 -0.18
C THR A 73 -3.05 -6.88 -1.33
N ASP A 74 -4.08 -7.37 -1.98
CA ASP A 74 -4.84 -6.69 -3.05
C ASP A 74 -3.99 -5.97 -4.11
N PHE A 75 -3.51 -6.75 -5.08
CA PHE A 75 -2.77 -6.24 -6.25
C PHE A 75 -3.69 -5.85 -7.41
N GLY A 76 -5.01 -5.72 -7.19
CA GLY A 76 -5.99 -5.47 -8.24
C GLY A 76 -5.78 -4.15 -9.00
N LEU A 77 -5.13 -3.17 -8.35
CA LEU A 77 -4.80 -1.87 -8.93
C LEU A 77 -3.32 -1.74 -9.33
N SER A 78 -2.51 -2.79 -9.18
CA SER A 78 -1.10 -2.72 -9.57
C SER A 78 -0.91 -2.58 -11.09
N LYS A 79 0.24 -2.05 -11.51
CA LYS A 79 0.58 -1.85 -12.91
C LYS A 79 2.00 -2.31 -13.21
N GLU A 80 2.11 -3.27 -14.12
CA GLU A 80 3.39 -3.78 -14.63
C GLU A 80 3.95 -2.94 -15.77
N GLY A 81 5.25 -3.09 -16.05
CA GLY A 81 5.94 -2.45 -17.17
C GLY A 81 6.24 -0.97 -16.97
N ILE A 82 6.25 -0.48 -15.73
CA ILE A 82 6.48 0.93 -15.40
C ILE A 82 7.91 1.13 -14.89
N ASN A 83 8.73 1.75 -15.73
CA ASN A 83 10.13 2.08 -15.42
C ASN A 83 10.38 3.59 -15.26
N ASP A 84 9.34 4.40 -15.43
CA ASP A 84 9.38 5.85 -15.29
C ASP A 84 8.29 6.34 -14.32
N ASN A 85 8.09 7.65 -14.25
CA ASN A 85 7.09 8.30 -13.39
C ASN A 85 5.89 8.87 -14.16
N VAL A 86 5.70 8.54 -15.44
CA VAL A 86 4.70 9.18 -16.31
C VAL A 86 3.85 8.21 -17.11
N SER A 87 4.23 6.94 -17.19
CA SER A 87 3.62 5.95 -18.08
C SER A 87 2.23 5.45 -17.66
N ALA A 88 1.81 5.63 -16.40
CA ALA A 88 0.46 5.30 -15.97
C ALA A 88 -0.44 6.56 -16.01
N HIS A 89 -1.68 6.44 -16.53
CA HIS A 89 -2.63 7.56 -16.60
C HIS A 89 -4.00 7.26 -15.97
N SER A 90 -4.21 6.04 -15.47
CA SER A 90 -5.49 5.63 -14.88
C SER A 90 -5.74 6.33 -13.55
N PHE A 91 -6.89 6.98 -13.39
CA PHE A 91 -7.34 7.47 -12.09
C PHE A 91 -7.79 6.28 -11.22
N CYS A 92 -6.98 5.90 -10.24
CA CYS A 92 -7.23 4.77 -9.35
C CYS A 92 -6.50 4.95 -8.02
N GLY A 93 -6.94 4.21 -7.00
CA GLY A 93 -6.44 4.27 -5.62
C GLY A 93 -7.50 4.82 -4.67
N THR A 94 -7.13 4.95 -3.41
CA THR A 94 -8.02 5.35 -2.33
C THR A 94 -7.85 6.85 -2.03
N PRO A 95 -8.91 7.69 -2.04
CA PRO A 95 -8.83 9.16 -2.07
C PRO A 95 -7.85 9.80 -1.08
N GLU A 96 -7.84 9.30 0.16
CA GLU A 96 -7.04 9.80 1.28
C GLU A 96 -5.52 9.59 1.07
N TYR A 97 -5.14 8.66 0.19
CA TYR A 97 -3.74 8.26 -0.09
C TYR A 97 -3.31 8.60 -1.52
N LEU A 98 -4.16 9.25 -2.32
CA LEU A 98 -3.87 9.57 -3.70
C LEU A 98 -2.78 10.63 -3.82
N ALA A 99 -1.80 10.35 -4.68
CA ALA A 99 -0.77 11.31 -5.04
C ALA A 99 -1.35 12.45 -5.93
N PRO A 100 -0.87 13.70 -5.80
CA PRO A 100 -1.39 14.84 -6.56
C PRO A 100 -1.32 14.66 -8.09
N GLU A 101 -0.29 13.98 -8.58
CA GLU A 101 -0.12 13.66 -10.00
C GLU A 101 -1.22 12.72 -10.54
N ILE A 102 -1.77 11.85 -9.69
CA ILE A 102 -2.92 10.99 -10.05
C ILE A 102 -4.19 11.85 -10.14
N LEU A 103 -4.38 12.77 -9.19
CA LEU A 103 -5.53 13.68 -9.17
C LEU A 103 -5.56 14.59 -10.40
N THR A 104 -4.39 15.07 -10.81
CA THR A 104 -4.23 15.96 -11.97
C THR A 104 -4.11 15.22 -13.30
N ARG A 105 -4.07 13.87 -13.29
CA ARG A 105 -3.90 13.02 -14.48
C ARG A 105 -2.63 13.38 -15.28
N ALA A 106 -1.59 13.85 -14.60
CA ALA A 106 -0.34 14.27 -15.21
C ALA A 106 0.51 13.09 -15.74
N GLY A 107 0.08 11.86 -15.46
CA GLY A 107 0.92 10.68 -15.57
C GLY A 107 1.57 10.38 -14.22
N HIS A 108 1.67 9.10 -13.87
CA HIS A 108 2.27 8.64 -12.63
C HIS A 108 3.07 7.36 -12.82
N GLY A 109 3.89 7.05 -11.82
CA GLY A 109 4.64 5.80 -11.75
C GLY A 109 5.08 5.54 -10.32
N ARG A 110 6.33 5.11 -10.14
CA ARG A 110 6.86 4.65 -8.84
C ARG A 110 6.77 5.70 -7.73
N ALA A 111 6.86 6.99 -8.08
CA ALA A 111 6.70 8.10 -7.15
C ALA A 111 5.37 8.11 -6.38
N ALA A 112 4.29 7.62 -6.98
CA ALA A 112 2.98 7.59 -6.34
C ALA A 112 2.94 6.65 -5.13
N ASP A 113 3.66 5.52 -5.18
CA ASP A 113 3.73 4.59 -4.03
C ASP A 113 4.47 5.23 -2.85
N TRP A 114 5.49 6.05 -3.10
CA TRP A 114 6.20 6.78 -2.05
C TRP A 114 5.35 7.87 -1.41
N TRP A 115 4.48 8.51 -2.18
CA TRP A 115 3.48 9.44 -1.63
C TRP A 115 2.53 8.72 -0.69
N SER A 116 1.93 7.61 -1.14
CA SER A 116 1.00 6.82 -0.31
C SER A 116 1.69 6.24 0.93
N LEU A 117 2.98 5.87 0.85
CA LEU A 117 3.76 5.48 2.03
C LEU A 117 3.91 6.64 3.02
N GLY A 118 4.16 7.86 2.53
CA GLY A 118 4.22 9.06 3.37
C GLY A 118 2.88 9.34 4.07
N ALA A 119 1.76 9.21 3.35
CA ALA A 119 0.43 9.37 3.90
C ALA A 119 0.11 8.31 4.97
N LEU A 120 0.44 7.05 4.71
CA LEU A 120 0.28 5.96 5.67
C LEU A 120 1.18 6.14 6.90
N LEU A 121 2.43 6.57 6.73
CA LEU A 121 3.33 6.87 7.85
C LEU A 121 2.80 8.03 8.69
N TYR A 122 2.26 9.07 8.05
CA TYR A 122 1.61 10.18 8.76
C TYR A 122 0.46 9.67 9.61
N GLU A 123 -0.46 8.89 9.03
CA GLU A 123 -1.60 8.33 9.73
C GLU A 123 -1.18 7.42 10.89
N MET A 124 -0.17 6.57 10.70
CA MET A 124 0.38 5.77 11.80
C MET A 124 0.88 6.63 12.97
N LEU A 125 1.43 7.82 12.71
CA LEU A 125 2.02 8.68 13.75
C LEU A 125 1.00 9.63 14.39
N THR A 126 -0.03 10.04 13.65
CA THR A 126 -0.98 11.07 14.08
C THR A 126 -2.38 10.53 14.37
N GLY A 127 -2.73 9.37 13.82
CA GLY A 127 -4.03 8.71 13.94
C GLY A 127 -5.07 9.15 12.94
N MET A 128 -4.73 10.02 11.99
CA MET A 128 -5.62 10.44 10.90
C MET A 128 -4.83 10.63 9.60
N PRO A 129 -5.46 10.46 8.42
CA PRO A 129 -4.84 10.78 7.14
C PRO A 129 -4.34 12.24 7.10
N PRO A 130 -3.35 12.55 6.23
CA PRO A 130 -2.75 13.89 6.17
C PRO A 130 -3.70 14.98 5.64
N PHE A 131 -4.76 14.62 4.92
CA PHE A 131 -5.68 15.54 4.25
C PHE A 131 -7.14 15.12 4.45
#